data_AF-A0AAW8AQA7-F1
#
_entry.id   AF-A0AAW8AQA7-F1
#
_cell.length_a   1.000
_cell.length_b   1.000
_cell.length_c   1.000
_cell.angle_alpha   90.00
_cell.angle_beta   90.00
_cell.angle_gamma   90.00
#
_symmetry.space_group_name_H-M   'P 1'
#
loop_
_entity.id
_entity.type
_entity.pdbx_description
1 polymer ?
#
loop_
_entity_poly.entity_id
_entity_poly.type
_entity_poly.pdbx_seq_one_letter_code
_entity_poly.pdbx_strand_id
1 'polypeptide(L)'
;MKVTEPGLNKLIDNLNTLICEDSLLTRQERETLVLAVAAIGAMKARVGLKKGDAPTVARREKREKKDRQPDPRFPRAGHPWQEDEKTLLSDALDSVPDEEIGKHLFWLSEKLGRTPFSVA
;
A
#
# COMPACT_ATOMS: atom_id res chain seq x y z
N MET A 1 14.46 -24.54 -8.26
CA MET A 1 14.07 -24.35 -9.68
C MET A 1 13.98 -22.85 -9.94
N LYS A 2 14.69 -22.29 -10.94
CA LYS A 2 14.62 -20.84 -11.23
C LYS A 2 13.46 -20.57 -12.19
N VAL A 3 12.57 -19.64 -11.83
CA VAL A 3 11.48 -19.21 -12.71
C VAL A 3 12.06 -18.34 -13.83
N THR A 4 11.91 -18.77 -15.08
CA THR A 4 12.42 -18.05 -16.26
C THR A 4 11.27 -17.53 -17.11
N GLU A 5 11.44 -16.34 -17.70
CA GLU A 5 10.42 -15.73 -18.55
C GLU A 5 10.02 -16.60 -19.76
N PRO A 6 10.94 -17.25 -20.50
CA PRO A 6 10.56 -18.16 -21.57
C PRO A 6 9.77 -19.38 -21.07
N GLY A 7 10.08 -19.88 -19.87
CA GLY A 7 9.34 -20.97 -19.25
C GLY A 7 7.91 -20.57 -18.89
N LEU A 8 7.72 -19.34 -18.39
CA LEU A 8 6.39 -18.79 -18.10
C LEU A 8 5.57 -18.54 -19.36
N ASN A 9 6.18 -18.07 -20.46
CA ASN A 9 5.51 -17.91 -21.74
C ASN A 9 4.97 -19.23 -22.27
N LYS A 10 5.84 -20.25 -22.32
CA LYS A 10 5.44 -21.60 -22.77
C LYS A 10 4.32 -22.19 -21.92
N LEU A 11 4.34 -21.92 -20.61
CA LEU A 11 3.28 -22.37 -19.71
C LEU A 11 1.95 -21.67 -20.00
N ILE A 12 1.95 -20.34 -20.18
CA ILE A 12 0.75 -19.58 -20.55
C ILE A 12 0.17 -20.08 -21.87
N ASP A 13 1.00 -20.30 -22.89
CA ASP A 13 0.56 -20.77 -24.20
C ASP A 13 -0.08 -22.17 -24.11
N ASN A 14 0.55 -23.11 -23.39
CA ASN A 14 -0.02 -24.44 -23.18
C ASN A 14 -1.37 -24.40 -22.45
N LEU A 15 -1.50 -23.56 -21.41
CA LEU A 15 -2.74 -23.40 -20.66
C LEU A 15 -3.83 -22.76 -21.53
N ASN A 16 -3.49 -21.78 -22.36
CA ASN A 16 -4.43 -21.15 -23.28
C ASN A 16 -4.91 -22.13 -24.35
N THR A 17 -4.03 -22.97 -24.90
CA THR A 17 -4.45 -24.06 -25.82
C THR A 17 -5.44 -25.00 -25.13
N LEU A 18 -5.13 -25.44 -23.92
CA LEU A 18 -6.01 -26.32 -23.14
C LEU A 18 -7.36 -25.65 -22.80
N ILE A 19 -7.36 -24.36 -22.48
CA ILE A 19 -8.58 -23.58 -22.25
C ILE A 19 -9.41 -23.49 -23.53
N CYS A 20 -8.79 -23.32 -24.70
CA CYS A 20 -9.50 -23.20 -25.97
C CYS A 20 -9.99 -24.55 -26.54
N GLU A 21 -9.44 -25.68 -26.07
CA GLU A 21 -9.91 -27.01 -26.44
C GLU A 21 -11.20 -27.36 -25.65
N ASP A 22 -12.35 -27.14 -26.29
CA ASP A 22 -13.70 -27.22 -25.69
C ASP A 22 -14.17 -28.63 -25.28
N SER A 23 -13.43 -29.69 -25.61
CA SER A 23 -13.89 -31.08 -25.43
C SER A 23 -13.33 -31.80 -24.19
N LEU A 24 -12.37 -31.22 -23.47
CA LEU A 24 -11.63 -31.91 -22.41
C LEU A 24 -11.85 -31.37 -20.99
N LEU A 25 -12.49 -30.21 -20.86
CA LEU A 25 -12.60 -29.50 -19.58
C LEU A 25 -14.06 -29.22 -19.21
N THR A 26 -14.37 -29.44 -17.95
CA THR A 26 -15.58 -28.90 -17.33
C THR A 26 -15.48 -27.37 -17.21
N ARG A 27 -16.63 -26.71 -17.07
CA ARG A 27 -16.69 -25.26 -16.87
C ARG A 27 -15.85 -24.79 -15.67
N GLN A 28 -15.89 -25.53 -14.57
CA GLN A 28 -15.15 -25.18 -13.34
C GLN A 28 -13.63 -25.31 -13.53
N GLU A 29 -13.18 -26.34 -14.25
CA GLU A 29 -11.76 -26.50 -14.58
C GLU A 29 -11.28 -25.36 -15.48
N ARG A 30 -12.10 -24.93 -16.44
CA ARG A 30 -11.79 -23.78 -17.28
C ARG A 30 -11.67 -22.49 -16.47
N GLU A 31 -12.62 -22.20 -15.58
CA GLU A 31 -12.57 -21.02 -14.71
C GLU A 31 -11.29 -21.05 -13.83
N THR A 32 -10.93 -22.23 -13.32
CA THR A 32 -9.71 -22.43 -12.53
C THR A 32 -8.45 -22.19 -13.36
N LEU A 33 -8.40 -22.69 -14.59
CA LEU A 33 -7.27 -22.49 -15.50
C LEU A 33 -7.13 -21.02 -15.92
N VAL A 34 -8.23 -20.30 -16.15
CA VAL A 34 -8.21 -18.86 -16.43
C VAL A 34 -7.61 -18.07 -15.26
N LEU A 35 -7.99 -18.41 -14.02
CA LEU A 35 -7.39 -17.81 -12.82
C LEU A 35 -5.90 -18.13 -12.70
N ALA A 36 -5.50 -19.37 -13.02
CA ALA A 36 -4.09 -19.76 -13.04
C ALA A 36 -3.29 -18.97 -14.08
N VAL A 37 -3.83 -18.79 -15.30
CA VAL A 37 -3.21 -17.96 -16.36
C VAL A 37 -3.05 -16.51 -15.89
N ALA A 38 -4.06 -15.93 -15.22
CA ALA A 38 -3.96 -14.57 -14.67
C ALA A 38 -2.85 -14.46 -13.61
N ALA A 39 -2.76 -15.43 -12.69
CA ALA A 39 -1.72 -15.48 -11.68
C ALA A 39 -0.31 -15.64 -12.30
N ILE A 40 -0.17 -16.49 -13.32
CA ILE A 40 1.09 -16.71 -14.05
C ILE A 40 1.48 -15.47 -14.85
N GLY A 41 0.52 -14.77 -15.46
CA GLY A 41 0.72 -13.48 -16.12
C GLY A 41 1.27 -12.42 -15.16
N ALA A 42 0.72 -12.34 -13.94
CA ALA A 42 1.23 -11.46 -12.89
C ALA A 42 2.65 -11.83 -12.44
N MET A 43 2.98 -13.13 -12.35
CA MET A 43 4.34 -13.59 -12.07
C MET A 43 5.31 -13.24 -13.21
N LYS A 44 4.90 -13.43 -14.47
CA LYS A 44 5.69 -13.07 -15.65
C LYS A 44 6.04 -11.59 -15.66
N ALA A 45 5.09 -10.70 -15.37
CA ALA A 45 5.36 -9.25 -15.29
C ALA A 45 6.46 -8.91 -14.27
N ARG A 46 6.50 -9.61 -13.13
CA ARG A 46 7.54 -9.45 -12.10
C ARG A 46 8.90 -10.02 -12.51
N VAL A 47 8.94 -11.04 -13.38
CA VAL A 47 10.20 -11.62 -13.90
C VAL A 47 10.78 -10.77 -15.03
N GLY A 48 9.95 -10.25 -15.94
CA GLY A 48 10.38 -9.34 -17.01
C GLY A 48 10.96 -8.03 -16.47
N LEU A 49 10.43 -7.56 -15.33
CA LEU A 49 10.93 -6.44 -14.53
C LEU A 49 12.41 -6.50 -14.15
N LYS A 50 12.96 -7.71 -14.08
CA LYS A 50 14.33 -7.96 -13.66
C LYS A 50 15.33 -7.88 -14.82
N LYS A 51 14.86 -7.80 -16.07
CA LYS A 51 15.69 -7.95 -17.27
C LYS A 51 15.64 -6.74 -18.22
N GLY A 52 14.56 -5.98 -18.23
CA GLY A 52 14.50 -4.62 -18.77
C GLY A 52 14.03 -3.70 -17.65
N ASP A 53 14.44 -2.43 -17.71
CA ASP A 53 14.05 -1.35 -16.78
C ASP A 53 12.82 -1.72 -15.96
N ALA A 54 13.02 -1.79 -14.64
CA ALA A 54 11.91 -1.81 -13.72
C ALA A 54 10.88 -0.79 -14.24
N PRO A 55 9.57 -1.10 -14.34
CA PRO A 55 8.65 -0.01 -14.17
C PRO A 55 9.09 0.55 -12.83
N THR A 56 9.55 1.78 -12.88
CA THR A 56 8.96 2.88 -12.14
C THR A 56 7.52 2.59 -11.70
N VAL A 57 7.26 1.49 -10.98
CA VAL A 57 6.63 1.58 -9.67
C VAL A 57 7.52 2.57 -9.01
N ALA A 58 7.06 3.82 -9.04
CA ALA A 58 7.75 4.95 -8.53
C ALA A 58 8.45 4.50 -7.24
N ARG A 59 9.79 4.31 -7.34
CA ARG A 59 10.66 5.06 -6.47
C ARG A 59 10.00 6.42 -6.52
N ARG A 60 9.18 6.72 -5.50
CA ARG A 60 8.84 8.09 -5.20
C ARG A 60 10.22 8.68 -4.92
N GLU A 61 10.96 9.00 -5.99
CA GLU A 61 11.64 10.27 -6.10
C GLU A 61 10.65 11.20 -5.46
N LYS A 62 11.01 11.55 -4.24
CA LYS A 62 10.30 12.35 -3.27
C LYS A 62 9.52 13.36 -4.08
N ARG A 63 8.29 13.00 -4.50
CA ARG A 63 7.46 13.89 -5.31
C ARG A 63 7.42 15.08 -4.41
N GLU A 64 8.00 16.19 -4.84
CA GLU A 64 7.91 17.43 -4.13
C GLU A 64 6.41 17.56 -3.91
N LYS A 65 5.98 17.25 -2.68
CA LYS A 65 4.57 17.19 -2.37
C LYS A 65 4.18 18.63 -2.64
N LYS A 66 3.34 18.85 -3.66
CA LYS A 66 2.71 20.15 -3.89
C LYS A 66 2.46 20.75 -2.52
N ASP A 67 2.98 21.96 -2.26
CA ASP A 67 2.86 22.60 -0.95
C ASP A 67 1.45 22.35 -0.46
N ARG A 68 1.34 21.49 0.55
CA ARG A 68 0.05 21.06 1.06
C ARG A 68 -0.48 22.31 1.69
N GLN A 69 -1.47 22.93 1.06
CA GLN A 69 -2.18 24.03 1.66
C GLN A 69 -2.63 23.54 3.05
N PRO A 70 -2.11 24.13 4.15
CA PRO A 70 -2.41 23.64 5.48
C PRO A 70 -3.93 23.64 5.66
N ASP A 71 -4.46 22.54 6.17
CA ASP A 71 -5.88 22.47 6.49
C ASP A 71 -6.16 23.58 7.53
N PRO A 72 -7.14 24.48 7.30
CA PRO A 72 -7.49 25.52 8.28
C PRO A 72 -7.81 24.97 9.67
N ARG A 73 -8.29 23.73 9.77
CA ARG A 73 -8.58 23.04 11.04
C ARG A 73 -7.33 22.52 11.73
N PHE A 74 -6.29 22.18 10.96
CA PHE A 74 -5.04 21.63 11.46
C PHE A 74 -3.84 22.35 10.83
N PRO A 75 -3.60 23.63 11.20
CA PRO A 75 -2.58 24.46 10.59
C PRO A 75 -1.16 23.92 10.81
N ARG A 76 -0.96 23.09 11.85
CA ARG A 76 0.33 22.47 12.17
C ARG A 76 0.50 21.07 11.59
N ALA A 77 -0.49 20.57 10.82
CA ALA A 77 -0.43 19.25 10.23
C ALA A 77 0.76 19.13 9.25
N GLY A 78 1.70 18.23 9.57
CA GLY A 78 2.89 17.98 8.76
C GLY A 78 4.10 18.85 9.09
N HIS A 79 3.98 19.81 10.02
CA HIS A 79 5.15 20.51 10.57
C HIS A 79 5.92 19.61 11.55
N PRO A 80 7.26 19.77 11.69
CA PRO A 80 8.04 19.06 12.70
C PRO A 80 7.53 19.34 14.12
N TRP A 81 7.59 18.34 14.99
CA TRP A 81 7.23 18.48 16.41
C TRP A 81 8.20 19.41 17.11
N GLN A 82 7.66 20.46 17.73
CA GLN A 82 8.44 21.35 18.57
C GLN A 82 8.60 20.74 19.97
N GLU A 83 9.63 21.16 20.70
CA GLU A 83 9.93 20.56 22.01
C GLU A 83 8.86 20.89 23.06
N ASP A 84 8.30 22.10 23.02
CA ASP A 84 7.15 22.53 23.82
C ASP A 84 5.90 21.68 23.55
N GLU A 85 5.65 21.32 22.29
CA GLU A 85 4.52 20.45 21.91
C GLU A 85 4.69 19.03 22.47
N LYS A 86 5.92 18.51 22.50
CA LYS A 86 6.22 17.19 23.07
C LYS A 86 6.10 17.20 24.59
N THR A 87 6.64 18.22 25.26
CA THR A 87 6.52 18.34 26.71
C THR A 87 5.06 18.45 27.13
N LEU A 88 4.26 19.24 26.42
CA LEU A 88 2.81 19.35 26.67
C LEU A 88 2.09 18.01 26.45
N LEU A 89 2.47 17.26 25.40
CA LEU A 89 1.87 15.96 25.10
C LEU A 89 2.15 14.95 26.21
N SER A 90 3.40 14.87 26.66
CA SER A 90 3.80 13.99 27.75
C SER A 90 3.10 14.35 29.05
N ASP A 91 3.13 15.63 29.45
CA ASP A 91 2.48 16.11 30.69
C ASP A 91 0.97 15.84 30.69
N ALA A 92 0.31 16.05 29.56
CA ALA A 92 -1.14 15.86 29.43
C ALA A 92 -1.56 14.39 29.35
N LEU A 93 -0.71 13.49 28.87
CA LEU A 93 -1.03 12.06 28.72
C LEU A 93 -0.54 11.20 29.88
N ASP A 94 0.48 11.62 30.64
CA ASP A 94 1.06 10.85 31.75
C ASP A 94 0.04 10.52 32.86
N SER A 95 -1.01 11.32 32.99
CA SER A 95 -2.07 11.14 34.00
C SER A 95 -3.37 10.53 33.45
N VAL A 96 -3.43 10.19 32.15
CA VAL A 96 -4.66 9.74 31.48
C VAL A 96 -4.70 8.22 31.38
N PRO A 97 -5.75 7.55 31.89
CA PRO A 97 -5.91 6.11 31.73
C PRO A 97 -6.25 5.74 30.28
N ASP A 98 -5.83 4.54 29.85
CA ASP A 98 -5.97 4.04 28.48
C ASP A 98 -7.42 4.05 27.98
N GLU A 99 -8.40 3.85 28.87
CA GLU A 99 -9.83 3.87 28.52
C GLU A 99 -10.32 5.26 28.10
N GLU A 100 -9.63 6.33 28.51
CA GLU A 100 -9.99 7.73 28.23
C GLU A 100 -9.04 8.41 27.23
N ILE A 101 -8.00 7.70 26.78
CA ILE A 101 -6.97 8.23 25.88
C ILE A 101 -7.58 8.79 24.60
N GLY A 102 -8.60 8.13 24.04
CA GLY A 102 -9.25 8.55 22.79
C GLY A 102 -9.86 9.95 22.88
N LYS A 103 -10.53 10.28 24.00
CA LYS A 103 -11.13 11.62 24.21
C LYS A 103 -10.05 12.69 24.38
N HIS A 104 -8.98 12.36 25.10
CA HIS A 104 -7.86 13.26 25.34
C HIS A 104 -7.06 13.53 24.06
N LEU A 105 -6.88 12.54 23.18
CA LEU A 105 -6.25 12.71 21.88
C LEU A 105 -7.01 13.70 20.98
N PHE A 106 -8.35 13.65 20.96
CA PHE A 106 -9.14 14.63 20.21
C PHE A 106 -8.98 16.04 20.78
N TRP A 107 -9.06 16.21 22.09
CA TRP A 107 -8.86 17.51 22.74
C TRP A 107 -7.45 18.08 22.48
N LEU A 108 -6.41 17.24 22.59
CA LEU A 108 -5.02 17.61 22.29
C LEU A 108 -4.84 18.00 20.83
N SER A 109 -5.50 17.30 19.91
CA SER A 109 -5.46 17.61 18.47
C SER A 109 -5.97 19.02 18.18
N GLU A 110 -7.05 19.45 18.86
CA GLU A 110 -7.60 20.80 18.73
C GLU A 110 -6.67 21.85 19.35
N LYS A 111 -6.07 21.56 20.51
CA LYS A 111 -5.13 22.47 21.18
C LYS A 111 -3.84 22.67 20.39
N LEU A 112 -3.31 21.61 19.81
CA LEU A 112 -2.06 21.63 19.04
C LEU A 112 -2.27 22.03 17.58
N GLY A 113 -3.52 22.09 17.09
CA GLY A 113 -3.80 22.31 15.68
C GLY A 113 -3.18 21.23 14.78
N ARG A 114 -3.08 19.99 15.31
CA ARG A 114 -2.52 18.81 14.66
C ARG A 114 -3.61 17.76 14.51
N THR A 115 -3.48 16.86 13.54
CA THR A 115 -4.51 15.83 13.35
C THR A 115 -4.50 14.83 14.51
N PRO A 116 -5.66 14.30 14.96
CA PRO A 116 -5.70 13.28 16.02
C PRO A 116 -4.78 12.09 15.72
N PHE A 117 -4.69 11.70 14.44
CA PHE A 117 -3.80 10.64 13.97
C PHE A 117 -2.31 10.93 14.17
N SER A 118 -1.90 12.20 14.16
CA SER A 118 -0.50 12.55 14.42
C SER A 118 -0.17 12.58 15.91
N VAL A 119 -1.18 12.78 16.77
CA VAL A 119 -1.05 12.87 18.23
C VAL A 119 -1.07 11.48 18.88
N ALA A 120 -1.81 10.53 18.30
CA ALA A 120 -1.86 9.12 18.70
C ALA A 120 -0.54 8.39 18.40
#